data_AF-T1I8P6-F1
#
_entry.id   AF-T1I8P6-F1
#
_cell.length_a   1.000
_cell.length_b   1.000
_cell.length_c   1.000
_cell.angle_alpha   90.00
_cell.angle_beta   90.00
_cell.angle_gamma   90.00
#
_symmetry.space_group_name_H-M   'P 1'
#
loop_
_entity.id
_entity.type
_entity.pdbx_description
1 polymer ?
#
loop_
_entity_poly.entity_id
_entity_poly.type
_entity_poly.pdbx_seq_one_letter_code
_entity_poly.pdbx_strand_id
1 'polypeptide(L)'
;MRDSKGVQLKKILRNQGDKIFYTYDFGDNWDHVIWLEESSLPDQELPHLPICIKGAETCPAEDSAGVWGYYQKLEDIQDVNNPEREELHEWLMVDIAERAYDLKIINQRLIDLYS
;
A
#
# COMPACT_ATOMS: atom_id res chain seq x y z
N MET A 1 -19.72 -5.00 -14.71
CA MET A 1 -19.08 -4.33 -13.56
C MET A 1 -20.14 -3.50 -12.85
N ARG A 2 -20.26 -3.56 -11.52
CA ARG A 2 -21.18 -2.68 -10.77
C ARG A 2 -20.40 -1.44 -10.33
N ASP A 3 -21.04 -0.28 -10.39
CA ASP A 3 -20.44 0.96 -9.89
C ASP A 3 -20.34 0.91 -8.36
N SER A 4 -19.16 1.23 -7.84
CA SER A 4 -18.89 1.33 -6.40
C SER A 4 -19.22 2.73 -5.85
N LYS A 5 -19.42 3.73 -6.73
CA LYS A 5 -19.71 5.10 -6.33
C LYS A 5 -20.98 5.16 -5.48
N GLY A 6 -20.87 5.79 -4.31
CA GLY A 6 -21.97 5.92 -3.35
C GLY A 6 -22.27 4.67 -2.52
N VAL A 7 -21.54 3.57 -2.72
CA VAL A 7 -21.64 2.38 -1.87
C VAL A 7 -20.84 2.62 -0.59
N GLN A 8 -21.54 2.65 0.55
CA GLN A 8 -20.90 2.84 1.86
C GLN A 8 -20.19 1.57 2.30
N LEU A 9 -18.94 1.69 2.81
CA LEU A 9 -18.16 0.55 3.33
C LEU A 9 -18.93 -0.26 4.39
N LYS A 10 -19.66 0.40 5.30
CA LYS A 10 -20.49 -0.25 6.33
C LYS A 10 -21.60 -1.16 5.79
N LYS A 11 -21.97 -1.05 4.50
CA LYS A 11 -22.94 -1.95 3.86
C LYS A 11 -22.31 -3.28 3.45
N ILE A 12 -21.00 -3.28 3.22
CA ILE A 12 -20.19 -4.40 2.75
C ILE A 12 -19.46 -5.05 3.93
N LEU A 13 -18.70 -4.28 4.69
CA LEU A 13 -17.98 -4.70 5.89
C LEU A 13 -18.86 -4.38 7.11
N ARG A 14 -19.63 -5.34 7.58
CA ARG A 14 -20.62 -5.18 8.67
C ARG A 14 -20.12 -5.70 10.00
N ASN A 15 -19.39 -6.82 9.97
CA ASN A 15 -18.93 -7.52 11.14
C ASN A 15 -17.41 -7.63 11.12
N GLN A 16 -16.81 -7.62 12.32
CA GLN A 16 -15.42 -8.03 12.49
C GLN A 16 -15.19 -9.39 11.81
N GLY A 17 -14.14 -9.49 11.00
CA GLY A 17 -13.89 -10.68 10.18
C GLY A 17 -14.27 -10.53 8.71
N ASP A 18 -15.14 -9.59 8.35
CA ASP A 18 -15.54 -9.37 6.96
C ASP A 18 -14.34 -8.92 6.10
N LYS A 19 -14.28 -9.42 4.86
CA LYS A 19 -13.19 -9.15 3.92
C LYS A 19 -13.71 -8.66 2.57
N ILE A 20 -12.97 -7.74 1.97
CA ILE A 20 -13.06 -7.39 0.55
C ILE A 20 -11.75 -7.80 -0.10
N PHE A 21 -11.84 -8.52 -1.23
CA PHE A 21 -10.72 -8.76 -2.12
C PHE A 21 -10.73 -7.66 -3.18
N TYR A 22 -9.63 -6.93 -3.30
CA TYR A 22 -9.50 -5.78 -4.18
C TYR A 22 -8.27 -5.95 -5.07
N THR A 23 -8.50 -6.15 -6.36
CA THR A 23 -7.44 -6.15 -7.36
C THR A 23 -7.26 -4.73 -7.88
N TYR A 24 -6.07 -4.17 -7.65
CA TYR A 24 -5.63 -2.90 -8.22
C TYR A 24 -4.75 -3.17 -9.44
N ASP A 25 -4.87 -2.29 -10.43
CA ASP A 25 -4.19 -2.37 -11.73
C ASP A 25 -4.35 -3.73 -12.43
N PHE A 26 -5.18 -3.77 -13.48
CA PHE A 26 -5.37 -5.01 -14.23
C PHE A 26 -4.19 -5.38 -15.14
N GLY A 27 -3.16 -4.53 -15.25
CA GLY A 27 -1.88 -4.89 -15.84
C GLY A 27 -1.05 -5.75 -14.87
N ASP A 28 -0.72 -5.18 -13.71
CA ASP A 28 0.16 -5.83 -12.73
C ASP A 28 -0.55 -6.80 -11.76
N ASN A 29 -1.88 -6.71 -11.66
CA ASN A 29 -2.75 -7.56 -10.85
C ASN A 29 -2.38 -7.60 -9.36
N TRP A 30 -2.33 -6.42 -8.73
CA TRP A 30 -2.09 -6.28 -7.30
C TRP A 30 -3.31 -6.68 -6.49
N ASP A 31 -3.29 -7.87 -5.88
CA ASP A 31 -4.38 -8.35 -5.04
C ASP A 31 -4.20 -7.91 -3.57
N HIS A 32 -5.15 -7.12 -3.09
CA HIS A 32 -5.23 -6.66 -1.71
C HIS A 32 -6.40 -7.34 -0.98
N VAL A 33 -6.19 -7.61 0.31
CA VAL A 33 -7.24 -8.03 1.23
C VAL A 33 -7.53 -6.88 2.20
N ILE A 34 -8.71 -6.28 2.08
CA ILE A 34 -9.21 -5.29 3.04
C ILE A 34 -10.02 -6.05 4.08
N TRP A 35 -9.53 -6.07 5.31
CA TRP A 35 -10.12 -6.84 6.41
C TRP A 35 -10.61 -5.91 7.52
N LEU A 36 -11.88 -6.05 7.91
CA LEU A 36 -12.42 -5.38 9.09
C LEU A 36 -11.94 -6.08 10.36
N GLU A 37 -10.86 -5.59 10.95
CA GLU A 37 -10.30 -6.08 12.22
C GLU A 37 -11.09 -5.60 13.44
N GLU A 38 -11.60 -4.36 13.43
CA GLU A 38 -12.36 -3.73 14.51
C GLU A 38 -13.21 -2.59 13.95
N SER A 39 -14.39 -2.33 14.52
CA SER A 39 -15.31 -1.27 14.07
C SER A 39 -15.59 -0.21 15.13
N SER A 40 -15.11 -0.41 16.36
CA SER A 40 -15.15 0.61 17.41
C SER A 40 -14.16 1.73 17.12
N LEU A 41 -14.54 2.95 17.50
CA LEU A 41 -13.62 4.08 17.53
C LEU A 41 -12.77 3.99 18.81
N PRO A 42 -11.49 4.39 18.76
CA PRO A 42 -10.68 4.49 19.97
C PRO A 42 -11.29 5.53 20.92
N ASP A 43 -11.12 5.31 22.22
CA ASP A 43 -11.58 6.24 23.27
C ASP A 43 -10.86 7.60 23.23
N GLN A 44 -9.71 7.66 22.55
CA GLN A 44 -8.92 8.87 22.37
C GLN A 44 -9.34 9.61 21.08
N GLU A 45 -9.39 10.95 21.14
CA GLU A 45 -9.55 11.78 19.95
C GLU A 45 -8.40 11.55 18.95
N LEU A 46 -8.76 11.26 17.70
CA LEU A 46 -7.81 11.12 16.61
C LEU A 46 -7.57 12.49 15.95
N PRO A 47 -6.31 12.82 15.61
CA PRO A 47 -5.97 14.13 15.04
C PRO A 47 -6.55 14.35 13.64
N HIS A 48 -6.71 13.27 12.86
CA HIS A 48 -7.28 13.27 11.52
C HIS A 48 -7.77 11.86 11.14
N LEU A 49 -8.58 11.78 10.08
CA LEU A 49 -8.97 10.52 9.44
C LEU A 49 -8.86 10.69 7.90
N PRO A 50 -8.39 9.66 7.16
CA PRO A 50 -7.85 8.40 7.67
C PRO A 50 -6.49 8.58 8.36
N ILE A 51 -6.13 7.62 9.23
CA ILE A 51 -4.83 7.55 9.91
C ILE A 51 -4.27 6.14 9.79
N CYS A 52 -2.99 6.03 9.45
CA CYS A 52 -2.24 4.79 9.50
C CYS A 52 -1.69 4.59 10.92
N ILE A 53 -2.00 3.45 11.54
CA ILE A 53 -1.58 3.14 12.91
C ILE A 53 -0.44 2.12 12.97
N LYS A 54 -0.27 1.32 11.92
CA LYS A 54 0.74 0.26 11.80
C LYS A 54 0.91 -0.12 10.33
N GLY A 55 2.03 -0.75 10.04
CA GLY A 55 2.42 -1.20 8.71
C GLY A 55 3.82 -1.82 8.78
N ALA A 56 4.25 -2.38 7.66
CA ALA A 56 5.58 -2.95 7.51
C ALA A 56 6.04 -2.70 6.08
N GLU A 57 7.30 -2.27 5.95
CA GLU A 57 7.98 -2.05 4.67
C GLU A 57 7.27 -1.02 3.78
N THR A 58 7.72 -0.89 2.54
CA THR A 58 7.13 0.00 1.54
C THR A 58 6.11 -0.70 0.67
N CYS A 59 5.21 0.10 0.08
CA CYS A 59 4.35 -0.37 -1.01
C CYS A 59 5.23 -0.75 -2.22
N PRO A 60 4.86 -1.80 -2.99
CA PRO A 60 5.50 -2.06 -4.28
C PRO A 60 5.47 -0.81 -5.18
N ALA A 61 6.50 -0.67 -6.02
CA ALA A 61 6.54 0.39 -7.02
C ALA A 61 5.44 0.15 -8.07
N GLU A 62 4.80 1.22 -8.51
CA GLU A 62 3.88 1.18 -9.65
C GLU A 62 4.59 0.65 -10.91
N ASP A 63 3.83 0.03 -11.81
CA ASP A 63 4.32 -0.53 -13.08
C ASP A 63 5.52 -1.48 -12.91
N SER A 64 5.58 -2.22 -11.78
CA SER A 64 6.67 -3.14 -11.49
C SER A 64 6.45 -4.56 -12.02
N ALA A 65 5.43 -4.78 -12.86
CA ALA A 65 5.04 -6.06 -13.44
C ALA A 65 4.55 -7.06 -12.37
N GLY A 66 3.75 -6.55 -11.44
CA GLY A 66 3.14 -7.33 -10.37
C GLY A 66 4.14 -7.86 -9.34
N VAL A 67 3.64 -8.74 -8.47
CA VAL A 67 4.39 -9.28 -7.32
C VAL A 67 5.74 -9.85 -7.74
N TRP A 68 5.78 -10.63 -8.82
CA TRP A 68 7.00 -11.27 -9.29
C TRP A 68 8.01 -10.26 -9.83
N GLY A 69 7.57 -9.32 -10.67
CA GLY A 69 8.44 -8.31 -11.23
C GLY A 69 9.00 -7.35 -10.19
N TYR A 70 8.23 -7.05 -9.14
CA TYR A 70 8.72 -6.27 -8.00
C TYR A 70 9.81 -7.00 -7.22
N TYR A 71 9.59 -8.25 -6.83
CA TYR A 71 10.59 -9.01 -6.09
C TYR A 71 11.86 -9.26 -6.90
N GLN A 72 11.76 -9.52 -8.20
CA GLN A 72 12.92 -9.64 -9.07
C GLN A 72 13.77 -8.35 -9.05
N LYS A 73 13.14 -7.17 -9.18
CA LYS A 73 13.86 -5.88 -9.10
C LYS A 73 14.53 -5.66 -7.73
N LEU A 74 13.89 -6.09 -6.64
CA LEU A 74 14.48 -6.05 -5.30
C LEU A 74 15.68 -7.01 -5.14
N GLU A 75 15.73 -8.10 -5.89
CA GLU A 75 16.90 -8.98 -5.93
C GLU A 75 18.01 -8.37 -6.81
N ASP A 76 17.62 -7.88 -8.00
CA ASP A 76 18.52 -7.32 -9.01
C ASP A 76 19.28 -6.08 -8.51
N ILE A 77 18.66 -5.26 -7.66
CA ILE A 77 19.29 -4.09 -7.04
C ILE A 77 20.35 -4.46 -5.99
N GLN A 78 20.26 -5.67 -5.41
CA GLN A 78 21.21 -6.18 -4.41
C GLN A 78 22.41 -6.88 -5.06
N ASP A 79 22.29 -7.34 -6.30
CA ASP A 79 23.40 -7.95 -7.03
C ASP A 79 24.40 -6.88 -7.53
N VAL A 80 25.53 -6.77 -6.84
CA VAL A 80 26.62 -5.84 -7.18
C VAL A 80 27.23 -6.08 -8.57
N ASN A 81 26.99 -7.24 -9.19
CA ASN A 81 27.49 -7.56 -10.53
C ASN A 81 26.42 -7.31 -11.61
N ASN A 82 25.20 -6.94 -11.24
CA ASN A 82 24.16 -6.63 -12.20
C ASN A 82 24.48 -5.31 -12.93
N PRO A 83 24.67 -5.33 -14.28
CA PRO A 83 24.95 -4.12 -15.04
C PRO A 83 23.82 -3.09 -15.00
N GLU A 84 22.58 -3.51 -14.74
CA GLU A 84 21.39 -2.64 -14.68
C GLU A 84 21.14 -2.07 -13.27
N ARG A 85 22.00 -2.38 -12.29
CA ARG A 85 21.79 -2.02 -10.87
C ARG A 85 21.61 -0.53 -10.64
N GLU A 86 22.40 0.31 -11.31
CA GLU A 86 22.33 1.77 -11.16
C GLU A 86 21.01 2.32 -11.73
N GLU A 87 20.59 1.86 -12.91
CA GLU A 87 19.32 2.24 -13.52
C GLU A 87 18.13 1.80 -12.64
N LEU A 88 18.19 0.62 -12.03
CA LEU A 88 17.17 0.15 -11.09
C LEU A 88 17.10 1.01 -9.83
N HIS A 89 18.24 1.51 -9.33
CA HIS A 89 18.28 2.45 -8.21
C HIS A 89 17.67 3.82 -8.55
N GLU A 90 17.81 4.28 -9.79
CA GLU A 90 17.18 5.52 -10.25
C GLU A 90 15.69 5.36 -10.50
N TRP A 91 15.28 4.20 -11.01
CA TRP A 91 13.88 3.88 -11.30
C TRP A 91 13.07 3.63 -10.03
N LEU A 92 13.62 2.87 -9.07
CA LEU A 92 13.00 2.68 -7.76
C LEU A 92 13.11 3.96 -6.94
N MET A 93 12.00 4.40 -6.37
CA MET A 93 12.06 5.47 -5.37
C MET A 93 12.95 5.02 -4.19
N VAL A 94 13.73 5.96 -3.63
CA VAL A 94 14.73 5.68 -2.59
C VAL A 94 14.13 4.95 -1.39
N ASP A 95 12.92 5.34 -0.97
CA ASP A 95 12.20 4.68 0.13
C ASP A 95 11.87 3.22 -0.23
N ILE A 96 11.48 2.93 -1.47
CA ILE A 96 11.19 1.57 -1.94
C ILE A 96 12.47 0.72 -1.98
N ALA A 97 13.56 1.27 -2.53
CA ALA A 97 14.85 0.58 -2.61
C ALA A 97 15.38 0.19 -1.22
N GLU A 98 15.21 1.07 -0.23
CA GLU A 98 15.63 0.83 1.17
C GLU A 98 14.57 0.09 2.00
N ARG A 99 13.38 -0.18 1.44
CA ARG A 99 12.19 -0.66 2.15
C ARG A 99 11.88 0.18 3.40
N ALA A 100 12.14 1.48 3.31
CA ALA A 100 12.02 2.42 4.41
C ALA A 100 10.56 2.67 4.75
N TYR A 101 10.13 2.16 5.91
CA TYR A 101 8.80 2.40 6.47
C TYR A 101 8.85 3.53 7.51
N ASP A 102 8.15 4.63 7.25
CA ASP A 102 8.01 5.74 8.21
C ASP A 102 6.53 6.15 8.35
N LEU A 103 5.97 5.81 9.51
CA LEU A 103 4.58 6.09 9.85
C LEU A 103 4.26 7.59 9.92
N LYS A 104 5.23 8.44 10.26
CA LYS A 104 5.03 9.90 10.29
C LYS A 104 4.90 10.44 8.89
N ILE A 105 5.78 10.02 7.97
CA ILE A 105 5.72 10.44 6.56
C ILE A 105 4.42 9.95 5.92
N ILE A 106 4.02 8.70 6.17
CA ILE A 106 2.75 8.15 5.66
C ILE A 106 1.56 8.99 6.14
N ASN A 107 1.48 9.27 7.45
CA ASN A 107 0.37 10.07 7.98
C ASN A 107 0.41 11.53 7.52
N GLN A 108 1.59 12.11 7.30
CA GLN A 108 1.70 13.45 6.71
C GLN A 108 1.10 13.47 5.30
N ARG A 109 1.44 12.48 4.45
CA ARG A 109 0.86 12.35 3.10
C ARG A 109 -0.67 12.16 3.16
N LEU A 110 -1.19 11.42 4.14
CA LEU A 110 -2.63 11.26 4.34
C LEU A 110 -3.30 12.58 4.74
N ILE A 111 -2.69 13.37 5.61
CA ILE A 111 -3.20 14.70 5.95
C ILE A 111 -3.26 15.57 4.69
N ASP A 112 -2.16 15.65 3.94
CA ASP A 112 -2.06 16.51 2.75
C ASP A 112 -3.06 16.13 1.65
N LEU A 113 -3.45 14.84 1.56
CA LEU A 113 -4.39 14.33 0.58
C LEU A 113 -5.86 14.58 0.96
N TYR A 114 -6.18 14.59 2.27
CA TYR A 114 -7.55 14.65 2.78
C TYR A 114 -7.90 15.97 3.49
N SER A 115 -6.96 16.92 3.59
CA SER A 115 -7.18 18.31 4.02
C SER A 115 -7.84 19.16 2.93
#